data_AF-A0A0K8RIP5-F1
#
_entry.id   AF-A0A0K8RIP5-F1
#
_cell.length_a   1.000
_cell.length_b   1.000
_cell.length_c   1.000
_cell.angle_alpha   90.00
_cell.angle_beta   90.00
_cell.angle_gamma   90.00
#
_symmetry.space_group_name_H-M   'P 1'
#
loop_
_entity.id
_entity.type
_entity.pdbx_description
1 polymer ?
#
loop_
_entity_poly.entity_id
_entity_poly.type
_entity_poly.pdbx_seq_one_letter_code
_entity_poly.pdbx_strand_id
1 'polypeptide(L)'
;MIRMVILPLSVVLLAASGCSHAQDPKQEADKCSPGLGDHITRVCSSSGAKLSSFSDCFFMCEKNNGNSQITRTKHYLPPGLPCGKCMECCFGMCTPIKFNFENPLSLKSCAK
;
A
#
# COMPACT_ATOMS: atom_id res chain seq x y z
N MET A 1 54.46 18.28 -32.79
CA MET A 1 53.17 17.78 -33.29
C MET A 1 52.76 16.57 -32.47
N ILE A 2 51.87 16.73 -31.50
CA ILE A 2 51.17 15.62 -30.83
C ILE A 2 49.68 15.97 -30.91
N ARG A 3 48.92 15.03 -31.46
CA ARG A 3 47.52 15.14 -31.88
C ARG A 3 46.57 15.32 -30.71
N MET A 4 45.55 16.16 -30.92
CA MET A 4 44.27 16.19 -30.20
C MET A 4 43.64 14.80 -30.11
N VAL A 5 43.02 14.51 -28.97
CA VAL A 5 41.67 13.92 -28.89
C VAL A 5 41.09 14.25 -27.52
N ILE A 6 40.35 15.35 -27.45
CA ILE A 6 39.42 15.60 -26.35
C ILE A 6 38.18 14.77 -26.71
N LEU A 7 37.97 13.64 -26.02
CA LEU A 7 36.73 12.88 -26.11
C LEU A 7 35.62 13.69 -25.41
N PRO A 8 34.56 14.12 -26.09
CA PRO A 8 33.38 14.58 -25.39
C PRO A 8 32.66 13.32 -24.90
N LEU A 9 32.76 13.04 -23.60
CA LEU A 9 31.88 12.08 -22.95
C LEU A 9 30.46 12.67 -22.94
N SER A 10 29.75 12.48 -24.05
CA SER A 10 28.31 12.73 -24.14
C SER A 10 27.59 11.67 -23.30
N VAL A 11 27.49 11.94 -22.00
CA VAL A 11 26.60 11.19 -21.11
C VAL A 11 25.18 11.64 -21.43
N VAL A 12 24.52 10.90 -22.30
CA VAL A 12 23.07 10.99 -22.49
C VAL A 12 22.43 10.41 -21.24
N LEU A 13 22.06 11.27 -20.29
CA LEU A 13 21.16 10.92 -19.21
C LEU A 13 19.77 10.68 -19.81
N LEU A 14 19.47 9.43 -20.15
CA LEU A 14 18.12 8.99 -20.46
C LEU A 14 17.27 9.12 -19.19
N ALA A 15 16.43 10.16 -19.19
CA ALA A 15 15.36 10.34 -18.24
C ALA A 15 14.40 9.14 -18.31
N ALA A 16 14.11 8.55 -17.16
CA ALA A 16 12.81 7.97 -16.89
C ALA A 16 12.24 8.75 -15.72
N SER A 17 11.66 9.92 -16.00
CA SER A 17 10.63 10.46 -15.13
C SER A 17 9.45 9.51 -15.26
N GLY A 18 9.52 8.38 -14.55
CA GLY A 18 8.39 7.48 -14.39
C GLY A 18 7.29 8.32 -13.77
N CYS A 19 6.33 8.72 -14.58
CA CYS A 19 5.06 9.18 -14.06
C CYS A 19 4.56 8.05 -13.19
N SER A 20 4.70 8.19 -11.87
CA SER A 20 4.07 7.34 -10.88
C SER A 20 2.57 7.57 -11.06
N HIS A 21 1.97 6.89 -12.03
CA HIS A 21 0.53 6.74 -12.12
C HIS A 21 0.17 6.16 -10.76
N ALA A 22 -0.42 6.97 -9.88
CA ALA A 22 -0.94 6.50 -8.61
C ALA A 22 -1.89 5.37 -8.97
N GLN A 23 -1.47 4.14 -8.65
CA GLN A 23 -2.23 2.96 -9.04
C GLN A 23 -3.61 3.05 -8.40
N ASP A 24 -4.63 2.68 -9.17
CA ASP A 24 -6.01 2.68 -8.71
C ASP A 24 -6.12 1.79 -7.45
N PRO A 25 -6.59 2.33 -6.30
CA PRO A 25 -6.60 1.57 -5.04
C PRO A 25 -7.41 0.28 -5.10
N LYS A 26 -8.43 0.21 -5.97
CA LYS A 26 -9.20 -1.01 -6.18
C LYS A 26 -8.36 -2.04 -6.92
N GLN A 27 -7.67 -1.66 -7.99
CA GLN A 27 -6.76 -2.56 -8.71
C GLN A 27 -5.63 -3.09 -7.83
N GLU A 28 -5.04 -2.26 -6.96
CA GLU A 28 -4.03 -2.72 -6.00
C GLU A 28 -4.59 -3.73 -5.00
N ALA A 29 -5.79 -3.49 -4.49
CA ALA A 29 -6.46 -4.43 -3.62
C ALA A 29 -6.77 -5.76 -4.33
N ASP A 30 -7.21 -5.72 -5.59
CA ASP A 30 -7.50 -6.91 -6.38
C ASP A 30 -6.25 -7.74 -6.73
N LYS A 31 -5.06 -7.12 -6.79
CA LYS A 31 -3.78 -7.84 -6.89
C LYS A 31 -3.45 -8.63 -5.62
N CYS A 32 -3.86 -8.13 -4.45
CA CYS A 32 -3.67 -8.83 -3.19
C CYS A 32 -4.60 -10.05 -3.08
N SER A 33 -5.88 -9.87 -3.42
CA SER A 33 -6.86 -10.95 -3.48
C SER A 33 -7.99 -10.59 -4.43
N PRO A 34 -8.33 -11.45 -5.42
CA PRO A 34 -9.42 -11.18 -6.35
C PRO A 34 -10.73 -10.86 -5.63
N GLY A 35 -11.31 -9.69 -5.92
CA GLY A 35 -12.58 -9.23 -5.34
C GLY A 35 -12.42 -8.40 -4.05
N LEU A 36 -11.20 -8.26 -3.51
CA LEU A 36 -10.95 -7.38 -2.37
C LEU A 36 -11.23 -5.91 -2.73
N GLY A 37 -10.86 -5.49 -3.94
CA GLY A 37 -11.11 -4.13 -4.43
C GLY A 37 -12.60 -3.81 -4.48
N ASP A 38 -13.42 -4.71 -4.99
CA ASP A 38 -14.87 -4.58 -4.99
C ASP A 38 -15.44 -4.55 -3.57
N HIS A 39 -14.90 -5.38 -2.66
CA HIS A 39 -15.33 -5.41 -1.27
C HIS A 39 -15.10 -4.05 -0.56
N ILE A 40 -13.87 -3.53 -0.58
CA ILE A 40 -13.54 -2.26 0.11
C ILE A 40 -14.22 -1.05 -0.56
N THR A 41 -14.41 -1.11 -1.88
CA THR A 41 -15.19 -0.09 -2.62
C THR A 41 -16.64 -0.08 -2.14
N ARG A 42 -17.25 -1.26 -1.96
CA ARG A 42 -18.60 -1.39 -1.43
C ARG A 42 -18.69 -0.83 -0.01
N VAL A 43 -17.73 -1.13 0.86
CA VAL A 43 -17.65 -0.58 2.22
C VAL A 43 -17.67 0.95 2.19
N CYS A 44 -16.79 1.59 1.40
CA CYS A 44 -16.81 3.05 1.29
C CYS A 44 -18.15 3.59 0.76
N SER A 45 -18.66 2.99 -0.32
CA SER A 45 -19.90 3.44 -0.97
C SER A 45 -21.14 3.34 -0.07
N SER A 46 -21.17 2.40 0.88
CA SER A 46 -22.28 2.25 1.84
C SER A 46 -22.48 3.47 2.74
N SER A 47 -21.45 4.31 2.89
CA SER A 47 -21.49 5.60 3.62
C SER A 47 -21.59 6.82 2.70
N GLY A 48 -21.70 6.61 1.39
CA GLY A 48 -21.60 7.65 0.36
C GLY A 48 -20.18 8.17 0.15
N ALA A 49 -19.16 7.43 0.60
CA ALA A 49 -17.75 7.75 0.37
C ALA A 49 -17.19 6.99 -0.84
N LYS A 50 -16.02 7.43 -1.34
CA LYS A 50 -15.24 6.75 -2.38
C LYS A 50 -13.97 6.17 -1.77
N LEU A 51 -13.51 5.03 -2.30
CA LEU A 51 -12.19 4.51 -1.95
C LEU A 51 -11.12 5.50 -2.45
N SER A 52 -10.25 5.98 -1.56
CA SER A 52 -9.22 6.97 -1.87
C SER A 52 -7.80 6.41 -1.79
N SER A 53 -7.56 5.42 -0.93
CA SER A 53 -6.28 4.72 -0.88
C SER A 53 -6.41 3.31 -0.33
N PHE A 54 -5.47 2.45 -0.71
CA PHE A 54 -5.27 1.12 -0.19
C PHE A 54 -3.82 0.99 0.28
N SER A 55 -3.61 0.25 1.36
CA SER A 55 -2.31 -0.02 1.97
C SER A 55 -2.34 -1.41 2.59
N ASP A 56 -1.20 -1.95 3.02
CA ASP A 56 -1.08 -3.34 3.45
C ASP A 56 -2.05 -3.74 4.57
N CYS A 57 -2.35 -2.82 5.49
CA CYS A 57 -3.17 -3.10 6.68
C CYS A 57 -4.41 -2.21 6.83
N PHE A 58 -4.66 -1.30 5.88
CA PHE A 58 -5.81 -0.41 5.96
C PHE A 58 -6.19 0.14 4.59
N PHE A 59 -7.41 0.67 4.49
CA PHE A 59 -7.85 1.47 3.36
C PHE A 59 -8.52 2.75 3.85
N MET A 60 -8.60 3.74 2.97
CA MET A 60 -9.21 5.03 3.27
C MET A 60 -10.44 5.24 2.39
N CYS A 61 -11.52 5.66 3.03
CA CYS A 61 -12.72 6.15 2.36
C CYS A 61 -12.74 7.67 2.46
N GLU A 62 -13.05 8.36 1.37
CA GLU A 62 -13.15 9.81 1.29
C GLU A 62 -14.55 10.23 0.88
N LYS A 63 -15.15 11.14 1.66
CA LYS A 63 -16.47 11.71 1.38
C LYS A 63 -16.36 13.23 1.27
N ASN A 64 -16.95 13.78 0.22
CA ASN A 64 -17.12 15.21 0.07
C ASN A 64 -18.49 15.60 0.62
N ASN A 65 -18.51 16.43 1.66
CA ASN A 65 -19.75 16.84 2.33
C ASN A 65 -20.32 18.16 1.79
N GLY A 66 -19.76 18.70 0.69
CA GLY A 66 -20.04 20.06 0.23
C GLY A 66 -19.10 21.09 0.86
N ASN A 67 -19.12 22.33 0.35
CA ASN A 67 -18.29 23.45 0.84
C ASN A 67 -16.79 23.14 0.96
N SER A 68 -16.25 22.29 0.08
CA SER A 68 -14.85 21.84 0.10
C SER A 68 -14.42 21.06 1.35
N GLN A 69 -15.37 20.62 2.19
CA GLN A 69 -15.06 19.80 3.35
C GLN A 69 -14.94 18.33 2.94
N ILE A 70 -13.71 17.81 3.04
CA ILE A 70 -13.39 16.41 2.78
C ILE A 70 -13.27 15.68 4.12
N THR A 71 -14.09 14.64 4.31
CA THR A 71 -13.94 13.71 5.43
C THR A 71 -13.23 12.45 4.96
N ARG A 72 -12.19 12.04 5.70
CA ARG A 72 -11.46 10.80 5.46
C ARG A 72 -11.66 9.85 6.62
N THR A 73 -12.09 8.64 6.30
CA THR A 73 -12.30 7.56 7.27
C THR A 73 -11.33 6.44 6.97
N LYS A 74 -10.57 6.01 7.98
CA LYS A 74 -9.63 4.91 7.88
C LYS A 74 -10.28 3.63 8.37
N HIS A 75 -10.18 2.57 7.58
CA HIS A 75 -10.66 1.23 7.93
C HIS A 75 -9.49 0.27 8.01
N TYR A 76 -9.34 -0.42 9.14
CA TYR A 76 -8.29 -1.40 9.34
C TYR A 76 -8.69 -2.76 8.77
N LEU A 77 -7.75 -3.42 8.11
CA LEU A 77 -7.92 -4.82 7.74
C LEU A 77 -7.83 -5.72 8.98
N PRO A 78 -8.40 -6.94 8.93
CA PRO A 78 -8.35 -7.88 10.04
C PRO A 78 -6.92 -8.12 10.57
N PRO A 79 -6.75 -8.23 11.91
CA PRO A 79 -5.48 -8.63 12.49
C PRO A 79 -5.00 -9.99 11.99
N GLY A 80 -3.68 -10.18 11.89
CA GLY A 80 -3.05 -11.43 11.44
C GLY A 80 -2.83 -11.56 9.94
N LEU A 81 -3.34 -10.63 9.14
CA LEU A 81 -3.08 -10.63 7.70
C LEU A 81 -1.59 -10.36 7.41
N PRO A 82 -0.96 -11.09 6.48
CA PRO A 82 0.43 -10.86 6.13
C PRO A 82 0.58 -9.51 5.42
N CYS A 83 1.52 -8.69 5.91
CA CYS A 83 1.85 -7.37 5.34
C CYS A 83 3.32 -7.24 4.97
N GLY A 84 4.11 -8.30 5.16
CA GLY A 84 5.54 -8.32 4.88
C GLY A 84 6.17 -9.64 5.30
N LYS A 85 7.48 -9.77 5.07
CA LYS A 85 8.25 -10.94 5.50
C LYS A 85 8.28 -11.00 7.03
N CYS A 86 7.70 -12.05 7.61
CA CYS A 86 7.59 -12.23 9.05
C CYS A 86 6.85 -11.08 9.77
N MET A 87 5.88 -10.46 9.08
CA MET A 87 5.08 -9.36 9.62
C MET A 87 3.59 -9.59 9.39
N GLU A 88 2.78 -9.08 10.31
CA GLU A 88 1.33 -9.15 10.28
C GLU A 88 0.68 -7.79 10.57
N CYS A 89 -0.54 -7.61 10.07
CA CYS A 89 -1.37 -6.48 10.40
C CYS A 89 -1.87 -6.59 11.84
N CYS A 90 -1.64 -5.55 12.63
CA CYS A 90 -2.19 -5.38 13.97
C CYS A 90 -2.73 -3.97 14.11
N PHE A 91 -4.04 -3.83 14.27
CA PHE A 91 -4.72 -2.54 14.44
C PHE A 91 -4.34 -1.51 13.36
N GLY A 92 -4.23 -1.96 12.10
CA GLY A 92 -3.87 -1.11 10.97
C GLY A 92 -2.38 -0.85 10.76
N MET A 93 -1.51 -1.43 11.58
CA MET A 93 -0.06 -1.32 11.44
C MET A 93 0.55 -2.66 11.01
N CYS A 94 1.55 -2.62 10.13
CA CYS A 94 2.34 -3.80 9.83
C CYS A 94 3.40 -3.99 10.91
N THR A 95 3.31 -5.08 11.68
CA THR A 95 4.16 -5.33 12.85
C THR A 95 4.88 -6.66 12.74
N PRO A 96 6.11 -6.79 13.28
CA PRO A 96 6.83 -8.06 13.29
C PRO A 96 6.13 -9.11 14.15
N ILE A 97 6.01 -10.33 13.61
CA ILE A 97 5.54 -11.48 14.38
C ILE A 97 6.62 -11.87 15.39
N LYS A 98 6.23 -12.17 16.63
CA LYS A 98 7.14 -12.67 17.66
C LYS A 98 7.16 -14.20 17.63
N PHE A 99 8.29 -14.77 17.24
CA PHE A 99 8.51 -16.21 17.30
C PHE A 99 8.74 -16.64 18.75
N ASN A 100 8.16 -17.77 19.13
CA ASN A 100 8.55 -18.46 20.34
C ASN A 100 9.57 -19.54 19.98
N PHE A 101 10.86 -19.26 20.17
CA PHE A 101 11.91 -20.21 19.79
C PHE A 101 11.97 -21.46 20.68
N GLU A 102 11.31 -21.46 21.84
CA GLU A 102 11.16 -22.65 22.67
C GLU A 102 10.14 -23.64 22.09
N ASN A 103 9.15 -23.15 21.33
CA ASN A 103 8.20 -23.97 20.60
C ASN A 103 8.07 -23.45 19.15
N PRO A 104 8.81 -24.05 18.19
CA PRO A 104 8.90 -23.57 16.81
C PRO A 104 7.57 -23.59 16.04
N LEU A 105 6.54 -24.25 16.59
CA LEU A 105 5.19 -24.28 16.02
C LEU A 105 4.27 -23.16 16.55
N SER A 106 4.78 -22.29 17.44
CA SER A 106 3.99 -21.22 18.04
C SER A 106 4.53 -19.83 17.70
N LEU A 107 3.59 -18.96 17.28
CA LEU A 107 3.83 -17.56 17.00
C LEU A 107 2.95 -16.74 17.95
N LYS A 108 3.49 -15.65 18.48
CA LYS A 108 2.68 -14.65 19.19
C LYS A 108 2.13 -13.68 18.14
N SER A 109 0.92 -13.97 17.70
CA SER A 109 0.15 -13.13 16.77
C SER A 109 -0.80 -12.19 17.54
N CYS A 110 -1.14 -11.06 16.95
CA CYS A 110 -2.24 -10.20 17.42
C CYS A 110 -3.62 -10.63 16.90
N ALA A 111 -3.69 -11.62 16.01
CA ALA A 111 -4.93 -12.30 15.67
C ALA A 111 -5.41 -13.09 16.90
N LYS A 112 -6.70 -12.99 17.20
CA LYS A 112 -7.35 -13.66 18.32
C LYS A 112 -8.31 -14.72 17.83
#